data_AF-X1TDI2-F1
#
_entry.id   AF-X1TDI2-F1
#
_cell.length_a   1.000
_cell.length_b   1.000
_cell.length_c   1.000
_cell.angle_alpha   90.00
_cell.angle_beta   90.00
_cell.angle_gamma   90.00
#
_symmetry.space_group_name_H-M   'P 1'
#
loop_
_entity.id
_entity.type
_entity.pdbx_description
1 polymer ?
#
loop_
_entity_poly.entity_id
_entity_poly.type
_entity_poly.pdbx_seq_one_letter_code
_entity_poly.pdbx_strand_id
1 'polypeptide(L)'
;MPGSLSDWLELELLDHVLKTGDYAVPTNIYVALSTADPLDTGAGIAEPSGGSYARVIMNVWDAAVGRATENTNKITFAQFTHDGGEITHWAAYDAIEGGNFLAHGEFTVAKTAPIGTNLYIEAGEIDVVFNAGAICDNLANKLLDHVFKVAEYTPETNIYVALFTSSPTDTGQAGTEVSDGAYAREVCNVWDVAAAGASENTNIIVFTKATALWGTITHGLLLSHLTDAPSGTNVLIWATITPNRTIGIDDDAEYAAGAFDITLD
;
A
#
# COMPACT_ATOMS: atom_id res chain seq x y z
N MET A 1 15.38 3.98 9.31
CA MET A 1 15.85 3.88 7.91
C MET A 1 14.61 3.65 7.09
N PRO A 2 14.12 4.68 6.38
CA PRO A 2 12.88 4.56 5.66
C PRO A 2 13.03 3.55 4.52
N GLY A 3 12.00 2.75 4.33
CA GLY A 3 11.83 1.83 3.22
C GLY A 3 10.43 1.92 2.65
N SER A 4 10.27 1.34 1.47
CA SER A 4 9.03 1.32 0.72
C SER A 4 8.60 -0.13 0.47
N LEU A 5 7.31 -0.30 0.19
CA LEU A 5 6.79 -1.58 -0.30
C LEU A 5 7.35 -1.85 -1.69
N SER A 6 7.41 -3.13 -2.05
CA SER A 6 7.75 -3.54 -3.41
C SER A 6 6.56 -3.43 -4.36
N ASP A 7 6.83 -3.31 -5.65
CA ASP A 7 5.81 -3.35 -6.71
C ASP A 7 4.93 -4.59 -6.59
N TRP A 8 5.54 -5.74 -6.26
CA TRP A 8 4.82 -7.00 -6.11
C TRP A 8 3.82 -6.92 -4.95
N LEU A 9 4.27 -6.44 -3.78
CA LEU A 9 3.41 -6.37 -2.62
C LEU A 9 2.28 -5.35 -2.81
N GLU A 10 2.55 -4.21 -3.46
CA GLU A 10 1.51 -3.22 -3.77
C GLU A 10 0.40 -3.81 -4.65
N LEU A 11 0.75 -4.62 -5.66
CA LEU A 11 -0.23 -5.31 -6.49
C LEU A 11 -1.08 -6.31 -5.70
N GLU A 12 -0.46 -7.16 -4.88
CA GLU A 12 -1.19 -8.15 -4.08
C GLU A 12 -2.08 -7.49 -3.02
N LEU A 13 -1.63 -6.37 -2.44
CA LEU A 13 -2.45 -5.58 -1.51
C LEU A 13 -3.61 -4.89 -2.21
N LEU A 14 -3.42 -4.41 -3.44
CA LEU A 14 -4.49 -3.83 -4.23
C LEU A 14 -5.54 -4.89 -4.57
N ASP A 15 -5.09 -6.07 -5.01
CA ASP A 15 -5.98 -7.21 -5.27
C ASP A 15 -6.76 -7.63 -4.02
N HIS A 16 -6.09 -7.65 -2.85
CA HIS A 16 -6.72 -7.96 -1.57
C HIS A 16 -7.79 -6.95 -1.18
N VAL A 17 -7.49 -5.65 -1.27
CA VAL A 17 -8.44 -4.57 -0.97
C VAL A 17 -9.65 -4.63 -1.91
N LEU A 18 -9.44 -4.89 -3.20
CA LEU A 18 -10.49 -4.90 -4.23
C LEU A 18 -11.19 -6.26 -4.38
N LYS A 19 -10.74 -7.29 -3.66
CA LYS A 19 -11.30 -8.65 -3.61
C LYS A 19 -11.17 -9.40 -4.95
N THR A 20 -10.11 -9.14 -5.70
CA THR A 20 -9.75 -9.83 -6.95
C THR A 20 -8.74 -10.96 -6.70
N GLY A 21 -8.03 -10.92 -5.58
CA GLY A 21 -7.18 -11.98 -5.05
C GLY A 21 -7.07 -11.87 -3.53
N ASP A 22 -6.86 -12.98 -2.83
CA ASP A 22 -6.67 -12.97 -1.37
C ASP A 22 -5.18 -12.91 -1.04
N TYR A 23 -4.75 -11.89 -0.28
CA TYR A 23 -3.42 -11.85 0.30
C TYR A 23 -3.49 -12.26 1.78
N ALA A 24 -2.85 -13.37 2.12
CA ALA A 24 -2.81 -13.87 3.49
C ALA A 24 -1.61 -13.30 4.26
N VAL A 25 -1.80 -13.06 5.56
CA VAL A 25 -0.72 -12.62 6.45
C VAL A 25 0.50 -13.56 6.31
N PRO A 26 1.70 -13.04 5.99
CA PRO A 26 2.91 -13.85 5.86
C PRO A 26 3.14 -14.75 7.09
N THR A 27 3.49 -16.02 6.86
CA THR A 27 3.77 -16.94 7.98
C THR A 27 5.00 -16.47 8.75
N ASN A 28 6.05 -16.09 8.04
CA ASN A 28 7.26 -15.48 8.58
C ASN A 28 7.66 -14.30 7.71
N ILE A 29 8.42 -13.37 8.28
CA ILE A 29 9.09 -12.29 7.56
C ILE A 29 10.58 -12.45 7.85
N TYR A 30 11.41 -12.33 6.83
CA TYR A 30 12.85 -12.46 6.90
C TYR A 30 13.49 -11.19 6.35
N VAL A 31 14.46 -10.66 7.09
CA VAL A 31 15.25 -9.51 6.68
C VAL A 31 16.56 -10.01 6.05
N ALA A 32 16.78 -9.57 4.82
CA ALA A 32 17.97 -9.77 4.00
C ALA A 32 18.84 -8.51 3.98
N LEU A 33 20.11 -8.69 3.65
CA LEU A 33 21.08 -7.63 3.35
C LEU A 33 21.39 -7.64 1.86
N SER A 34 21.67 -6.48 1.28
CA SER A 34 22.03 -6.34 -0.13
C SER A 34 23.19 -5.37 -0.33
N THR A 35 24.10 -5.71 -1.24
CA THR A 35 25.21 -4.84 -1.67
C THR A 35 24.79 -3.86 -2.78
N ALA A 36 23.59 -3.99 -3.32
CA ALA A 36 23.04 -3.14 -4.37
C ALA A 36 21.59 -2.75 -4.05
N ASP A 37 21.12 -1.70 -4.73
CA ASP A 37 19.72 -1.26 -4.68
C ASP A 37 18.82 -2.39 -5.25
N PRO A 38 17.89 -2.94 -4.45
CA PRO A 38 16.95 -3.95 -4.93
C PRO A 38 16.02 -3.45 -6.04
N LEU A 39 15.79 -2.13 -6.13
CA LEU A 39 14.67 -1.49 -6.82
C LEU A 39 13.32 -1.96 -6.25
N ASP A 40 12.24 -1.27 -6.60
CA ASP A 40 10.89 -1.67 -6.15
C ASP A 40 10.46 -3.04 -6.70
N THR A 41 11.06 -3.46 -7.82
CA THR A 41 10.87 -4.79 -8.43
C THR A 41 11.61 -5.93 -7.71
N GLY A 42 12.58 -5.63 -6.85
CA GLY A 42 13.50 -6.61 -6.26
C GLY A 42 14.55 -7.16 -7.23
N ALA A 43 14.52 -6.79 -8.52
CA ALA A 43 15.42 -7.33 -9.55
C ALA A 43 16.89 -6.93 -9.36
N GLY A 44 17.15 -5.86 -8.60
CA GLY A 44 18.49 -5.38 -8.28
C GLY A 44 19.11 -6.02 -7.03
N ILE A 45 18.39 -6.90 -6.33
CA ILE A 45 18.86 -7.49 -5.07
C ILE A 45 20.19 -8.23 -5.29
N ALA A 46 21.17 -7.93 -4.43
CA ALA A 46 22.48 -8.56 -4.44
C ALA A 46 22.85 -9.00 -3.02
N GLU A 47 22.26 -10.11 -2.58
CA GLU A 47 22.55 -10.68 -1.26
C GLU A 47 23.99 -11.23 -1.19
N PRO A 48 24.68 -11.09 -0.05
CA PRO A 48 25.96 -11.78 0.17
C PRO A 48 25.81 -13.29 -0.09
N SER A 49 26.62 -13.83 -1.00
CA SER A 49 26.52 -15.24 -1.37
C SER A 49 27.58 -16.10 -0.66
N GLY A 50 27.17 -17.25 -0.13
CA GLY A 50 28.05 -18.26 0.43
C GLY A 50 28.26 -18.18 1.95
N GLY A 51 29.19 -19.01 2.44
CA GLY A 51 29.53 -19.14 3.86
C GLY A 51 28.33 -19.26 4.80
N SER A 52 28.19 -18.31 5.71
CA SER A 52 27.24 -18.33 6.85
C SER A 52 26.13 -17.30 6.74
N TYR A 53 26.09 -16.49 5.67
CA TYR A 53 25.03 -15.52 5.47
C TYR A 53 23.70 -16.25 5.20
N ALA A 54 22.66 -15.81 5.89
CA ALA A 54 21.27 -16.18 5.66
C ALA A 54 20.38 -15.03 6.10
N ARG A 55 19.19 -14.92 5.49
CA ARG A 55 18.17 -13.98 5.93
C ARG A 55 17.76 -14.28 7.36
N VAL A 56 17.48 -13.25 8.15
CA VAL A 56 17.15 -13.39 9.57
C VAL A 56 15.67 -13.15 9.78
N ILE A 57 15.01 -14.08 10.48
CA ILE A 57 13.59 -13.97 10.79
C ILE A 57 13.29 -12.75 11.68
N MET A 58 12.24 -12.01 11.35
CA MET A 58 11.78 -10.82 12.03
C MET A 58 10.23 -10.77 12.01
N ASN A 59 9.59 -11.43 12.97
CA ASN A 59 8.13 -11.61 13.01
C ASN A 59 7.38 -10.66 13.95
N VAL A 60 8.06 -9.68 14.54
CA VAL A 60 7.47 -8.78 15.55
C VAL A 60 7.75 -7.33 15.19
N TRP A 61 6.68 -6.62 14.86
CA TRP A 61 6.70 -5.24 14.36
C TRP A 61 5.79 -4.37 15.22
N ASP A 62 6.06 -3.07 15.23
CA ASP A 62 5.20 -2.11 15.91
C ASP A 62 3.88 -1.95 15.16
N ALA A 63 2.82 -1.63 15.90
CA ALA A 63 1.55 -1.28 15.27
C ALA A 63 1.71 -0.04 14.41
N ALA A 64 1.17 -0.09 13.18
CA ALA A 64 1.39 0.94 12.20
C ALA A 64 0.74 2.26 12.62
N VAL A 65 1.50 3.35 12.50
CA VAL A 65 1.04 4.71 12.77
C VAL A 65 1.71 5.67 11.80
N GLY A 66 0.94 6.65 11.30
CA GLY A 66 1.50 7.63 10.37
C GLY A 66 2.05 6.99 9.09
N ARG A 67 1.44 5.88 8.64
CA ARG A 67 1.82 5.11 7.44
C ARG A 67 3.15 4.37 7.58
N ALA A 68 3.58 4.07 8.79
CA ALA A 68 4.89 3.49 9.10
C ALA A 68 4.77 2.34 10.13
N THR A 69 5.61 1.32 10.00
CA THR A 69 5.82 0.25 11.01
C THR A 69 7.31 -0.07 11.14
N GLU A 70 7.74 -0.42 12.36
CA GLU A 70 9.15 -0.61 12.69
C GLU A 70 9.45 -1.99 13.28
N ASN A 71 10.68 -2.47 13.11
CA ASN A 71 11.12 -3.73 13.72
C ASN A 71 11.31 -3.57 15.24
N THR A 72 10.62 -4.38 16.05
CA THR A 72 10.68 -4.22 17.52
C THR A 72 11.90 -4.86 18.18
N ASN A 73 12.55 -5.79 17.49
CA ASN A 73 13.72 -6.51 17.99
C ASN A 73 14.95 -6.23 17.13
N LYS A 74 16.11 -6.31 17.77
CA LYS A 74 17.41 -6.32 17.10
C LYS A 74 17.53 -7.55 16.21
N ILE A 75 17.85 -7.33 14.94
CA ILE A 75 18.13 -8.37 13.95
C ILE A 75 19.64 -8.59 13.95
N THR A 76 20.09 -9.80 14.28
CA THR A 76 21.52 -10.14 14.35
C THR A 76 21.85 -11.19 13.30
N PHE A 77 22.70 -10.82 12.35
CA PHE A 77 23.19 -11.72 11.32
C PHE A 77 24.33 -12.59 11.87
N ALA A 78 24.44 -13.82 11.36
CA ALA A 78 25.55 -14.70 11.69
C ALA A 78 26.90 -14.03 11.36
N GLN A 79 27.96 -14.44 12.05
CA GLN A 79 29.29 -13.92 11.77
C GLN A 79 29.67 -14.30 10.33
N PHE A 80 30.10 -13.33 9.54
CA PHE A 80 30.50 -13.54 8.15
C PHE A 80 31.75 -14.44 8.09
N THR A 81 31.63 -15.57 7.40
CA THR A 81 32.74 -16.52 7.16
C THR A 81 33.43 -16.32 5.81
N HIS A 82 32.91 -15.41 4.98
CA HIS A 82 33.49 -14.88 3.76
C HIS A 82 33.35 -13.35 3.77
N ASP A 83 33.99 -12.65 2.85
CA ASP A 83 33.77 -11.21 2.68
C ASP A 83 32.38 -10.99 2.06
N GLY A 84 31.50 -10.32 2.79
CA GLY A 84 30.15 -9.97 2.36
C GLY A 84 30.07 -8.66 1.57
N GLY A 85 31.18 -7.93 1.44
CA GLY A 85 31.23 -6.67 0.71
C GLY A 85 30.67 -5.46 1.49
N GLU A 86 30.29 -4.42 0.76
CA GLU A 86 29.65 -3.23 1.30
C GLU A 86 28.13 -3.37 1.19
N ILE A 87 27.46 -3.49 2.33
CA ILE A 87 26.02 -3.62 2.45
C ILE A 87 25.40 -2.23 2.43
N THR A 88 24.57 -1.98 1.43
CA THR A 88 23.94 -0.67 1.17
C THR A 88 22.44 -0.69 1.43
N HIS A 89 21.78 -1.85 1.29
CA HIS A 89 20.33 -1.96 1.43
C HIS A 89 19.92 -3.15 2.30
N TRP A 90 18.70 -3.10 2.82
CA TRP A 90 18.00 -4.22 3.42
C TRP A 90 16.76 -4.56 2.59
N ALA A 91 16.27 -5.78 2.74
CA ALA A 91 15.05 -6.24 2.08
C ALA A 91 14.25 -7.16 3.01
N ALA A 92 12.92 -7.14 2.93
CA ALA A 92 12.03 -8.03 3.63
C ALA A 92 11.44 -9.06 2.66
N TYR A 93 11.42 -10.32 3.06
CA TYR A 93 10.87 -11.45 2.31
C TYR A 93 9.96 -12.30 3.18
N ASP A 94 8.99 -12.99 2.59
CA ASP A 94 8.13 -13.95 3.32
C ASP A 94 8.76 -15.34 3.52
N ALA A 95 9.93 -15.59 2.94
CA ALA A 95 10.66 -16.84 3.04
C ALA A 95 12.17 -16.66 3.31
N ILE A 96 12.76 -17.67 3.95
CA ILE A 96 14.20 -17.70 4.26
C ILE A 96 15.07 -17.78 2.99
N GLU A 97 14.56 -18.45 1.96
CA GLU A 97 15.16 -18.60 0.63
C GLU A 97 14.05 -18.43 -0.41
N GLY A 98 14.33 -17.70 -1.49
CA GLY A 98 13.30 -17.36 -2.48
C GLY A 98 12.19 -16.49 -1.86
N GLY A 99 10.95 -16.91 -2.00
CA GLY A 99 9.79 -16.17 -1.47
C GLY A 99 9.51 -14.89 -2.24
N ASN A 100 8.51 -14.18 -1.74
CA ASN A 100 8.08 -12.90 -2.30
C ASN A 100 8.84 -11.76 -1.64
N PHE A 101 9.28 -10.81 -2.45
CA PHE A 101 9.91 -9.57 -2.02
C PHE A 101 8.80 -8.65 -1.50
N LEU A 102 8.91 -8.19 -0.27
CA LEU A 102 7.84 -7.45 0.42
C LEU A 102 8.13 -5.96 0.46
N ALA A 103 9.29 -5.60 0.99
CA ALA A 103 9.70 -4.22 1.21
C ALA A 103 11.22 -4.10 1.17
N HIS A 104 11.74 -2.90 0.99
CA HIS A 104 13.18 -2.63 1.00
C HIS A 104 13.50 -1.21 1.42
N GLY A 105 14.77 -0.95 1.70
CA GLY A 105 15.25 0.40 1.97
C GLY A 105 16.77 0.47 2.04
N GLU A 106 17.27 1.70 1.98
CA GLU A 106 18.70 2.00 2.05
C GLU A 106 19.16 2.12 3.51
N PHE A 107 20.37 1.64 3.79
CA PHE A 107 21.06 1.98 5.02
C PHE A 107 21.52 3.44 4.99
N THR A 108 21.21 4.21 6.03
CA THR A 108 21.67 5.60 6.14
C THR A 108 23.20 5.72 6.06
N VAL A 109 23.92 4.69 6.51
CA VAL A 109 25.36 4.53 6.30
C VAL A 109 25.61 3.08 5.92
N ALA A 110 26.22 2.87 4.76
CA ALA A 110 26.60 1.53 4.29
C ALA A 110 27.49 0.80 5.31
N LYS A 111 27.29 -0.52 5.44
CA LYS A 111 27.98 -1.37 6.42
C LYS A 111 28.94 -2.30 5.70
N THR A 112 30.23 -2.26 6.03
CA THR A 112 31.19 -3.25 5.50
C THR A 112 31.07 -4.57 6.26
N ALA A 113 31.11 -5.69 5.53
CA ALA A 113 30.92 -7.04 6.08
C ALA A 113 32.15 -7.95 5.88
N PRO A 114 33.36 -7.57 6.36
CA PRO A 114 34.53 -8.42 6.18
C PRO A 114 34.43 -9.70 7.03
N ILE A 115 35.26 -10.70 6.69
CA ILE A 115 35.35 -11.97 7.40
C ILE A 115 35.55 -11.74 8.90
N GLY A 116 34.79 -12.47 9.73
CA GLY A 116 34.89 -12.42 11.18
C GLY A 116 34.07 -11.30 11.83
N THR A 117 33.25 -10.57 11.07
CA THR A 117 32.33 -9.55 11.62
C THR A 117 30.90 -10.06 11.72
N ASN A 118 30.14 -9.51 12.66
CA ASN A 118 28.70 -9.64 12.71
C ASN A 118 28.09 -8.29 12.31
N LEU A 119 27.06 -8.34 11.48
CA LEU A 119 26.20 -7.19 11.25
C LEU A 119 24.92 -7.32 12.06
N TYR A 120 24.34 -6.17 12.36
CA TYR A 120 23.04 -6.09 13.00
C TYR A 120 22.28 -4.84 12.55
N ILE A 121 20.98 -4.92 12.73
CA ILE A 121 20.02 -3.83 12.61
C ILE A 121 19.36 -3.74 13.99
N GLU A 122 19.46 -2.59 14.65
CA GLU A 122 18.87 -2.37 15.96
C GLU A 122 17.33 -2.34 15.89
N ALA A 123 16.67 -2.52 17.03
CA ALA A 123 15.23 -2.28 17.13
C ALA A 123 14.90 -0.83 16.76
N GLY A 124 13.82 -0.61 16.02
CA GLY A 124 13.39 0.70 15.51
C GLY A 124 14.27 1.25 14.38
N GLU A 125 15.22 0.48 13.84
CA GLU A 125 16.12 0.99 12.79
C GLU A 125 15.49 0.84 11.39
N ILE A 126 14.66 -0.18 11.13
CA ILE A 126 13.86 -0.29 9.90
C ILE A 126 12.54 0.43 10.12
N ASP A 127 12.16 1.25 9.16
CA ASP A 127 10.85 1.88 9.07
C ASP A 127 10.27 1.55 7.69
N VAL A 128 9.21 0.73 7.64
CA VAL A 128 8.52 0.39 6.38
C VAL A 128 7.34 1.34 6.21
N VAL A 129 7.38 2.14 5.15
CA VAL A 129 6.45 3.24 4.93
C VAL A 129 5.57 2.98 3.70
N PHE A 130 4.27 3.28 3.85
CA PHE A 130 3.33 3.36 2.74
C PHE A 130 3.37 4.78 2.13
N ASN A 131 3.76 4.91 0.87
CA ASN A 131 3.83 6.21 0.18
C ASN A 131 2.48 6.94 0.18
N ALA A 132 2.50 8.25 0.32
CA ALA A 132 1.32 9.11 0.25
C ALA A 132 0.95 9.44 -1.20
N GLY A 133 -0.35 9.56 -1.51
CA GLY A 133 -0.77 9.97 -2.86
C GLY A 133 -2.11 9.42 -3.36
N ALA A 134 -2.61 8.32 -2.79
CA ALA A 134 -3.93 7.78 -3.13
C ALA A 134 -4.63 7.10 -1.94
N ILE A 135 -3.94 6.17 -1.27
CA ILE A 135 -4.49 5.44 -0.13
C ILE A 135 -4.54 6.30 1.14
N CYS A 136 -5.69 6.31 1.83
CA CYS A 136 -5.84 7.03 3.10
C CYS A 136 -5.04 6.37 4.23
N ASP A 137 -4.63 7.17 5.22
CA ASP A 137 -3.82 6.75 6.37
C ASP A 137 -4.43 5.57 7.12
N ASN A 138 -5.77 5.52 7.24
CA ASN A 138 -6.43 4.41 7.92
C ASN A 138 -6.22 3.07 7.22
N LEU A 139 -6.34 3.05 5.89
CA LEU A 139 -6.14 1.82 5.12
C LEU A 139 -4.64 1.50 5.07
N ALA A 140 -3.78 2.49 4.85
CA ALA A 140 -2.32 2.31 4.85
C ALA A 140 -1.83 1.62 6.13
N ASN A 141 -2.24 2.11 7.30
CA ASN A 141 -1.86 1.50 8.58
C ASN A 141 -2.41 0.08 8.72
N LYS A 142 -3.67 -0.17 8.33
CA LYS A 142 -4.26 -1.52 8.37
C LYS A 142 -3.54 -2.52 7.46
N LEU A 143 -3.11 -2.09 6.27
CA LEU A 143 -2.38 -2.94 5.33
C LEU A 143 -0.96 -3.24 5.83
N LEU A 144 -0.27 -2.25 6.41
CA LEU A 144 1.00 -2.49 7.10
C LEU A 144 0.84 -3.47 8.26
N ASP A 145 -0.17 -3.27 9.12
CA ASP A 145 -0.47 -4.19 10.21
C ASP A 145 -0.78 -5.62 9.73
N HIS A 146 -1.45 -5.75 8.58
CA HIS A 146 -1.76 -7.03 7.95
C HIS A 146 -0.48 -7.73 7.48
N VAL A 147 0.35 -7.06 6.68
CA VAL A 147 1.59 -7.64 6.15
C VAL A 147 2.57 -7.97 7.27
N PHE A 148 2.75 -7.06 8.22
CA PHE A 148 3.76 -7.16 9.27
C PHE A 148 3.26 -7.86 10.54
N LYS A 149 2.18 -8.64 10.42
CA LYS A 149 1.71 -9.63 11.40
C LYS A 149 1.22 -9.00 12.72
N VAL A 150 0.80 -7.74 12.71
CA VAL A 150 0.25 -7.05 13.88
C VAL A 150 -1.26 -7.31 13.99
N ALA A 151 -2.00 -7.12 12.91
CA ALA A 151 -3.44 -7.33 12.87
C ALA A 151 -3.92 -7.65 11.44
N GLU A 152 -4.73 -8.70 11.29
CA GLU A 152 -5.25 -9.10 9.98
C GLU A 152 -6.30 -8.10 9.45
N TYR A 153 -6.01 -7.48 8.31
CA TYR A 153 -7.01 -6.74 7.53
C TYR A 153 -7.96 -7.68 6.79
N THR A 154 -9.26 -7.47 6.99
CA THR A 154 -10.34 -8.10 6.21
C THR A 154 -10.90 -7.08 5.21
N PRO A 155 -10.93 -7.39 3.91
CA PRO A 155 -11.50 -6.51 2.89
C PRO A 155 -12.99 -6.20 3.12
N GLU A 156 -13.41 -5.04 2.63
CA GLU A 156 -14.77 -4.55 2.85
C GLU A 156 -15.79 -5.36 2.05
N THR A 157 -16.92 -5.73 2.68
CA THR A 157 -17.98 -6.50 2.00
C THR A 157 -18.48 -5.77 0.76
N ASN A 158 -18.68 -4.46 0.86
CA ASN A 158 -19.03 -3.58 -0.25
C ASN A 158 -18.05 -2.42 -0.33
N ILE A 159 -17.64 -2.09 -1.55
CA ILE A 159 -16.90 -0.87 -1.86
C ILE A 159 -17.86 0.06 -2.59
N TYR A 160 -17.86 1.33 -2.19
CA TYR A 160 -18.73 2.36 -2.76
C TYR A 160 -17.88 3.43 -3.43
N VAL A 161 -18.31 3.90 -4.59
CA VAL A 161 -17.70 4.99 -5.32
C VAL A 161 -18.46 6.28 -5.05
N ALA A 162 -17.72 7.31 -4.64
CA ALA A 162 -18.26 8.64 -4.39
C ALA A 162 -17.57 9.71 -5.23
N LEU A 163 -18.29 10.81 -5.46
CA LEU A 163 -17.82 12.00 -6.18
C LEU A 163 -17.66 13.16 -5.21
N PHE A 164 -16.49 13.80 -5.26
CA PHE A 164 -16.12 14.89 -4.37
C PHE A 164 -15.77 16.16 -5.17
N THR A 165 -16.14 17.30 -4.61
CA THR A 165 -15.84 18.64 -5.17
C THR A 165 -14.53 19.23 -4.64
N SER A 166 -13.95 18.64 -3.59
CA SER A 166 -12.63 19.00 -3.06
C SER A 166 -11.92 17.78 -2.47
N SER A 167 -10.58 17.87 -2.32
CA SER A 167 -9.74 16.74 -1.90
C SER A 167 -10.07 16.26 -0.49
N PRO A 168 -10.21 14.94 -0.25
CA PRO A 168 -10.38 14.38 1.08
C PRO A 168 -9.09 14.35 1.90
N THR A 169 -7.93 14.60 1.27
CA THR A 169 -6.57 14.35 1.79
C THR A 169 -6.36 12.90 2.24
N ASP A 170 -5.13 12.52 2.57
CA ASP A 170 -4.85 11.17 3.05
C ASP A 170 -5.47 10.86 4.41
N THR A 171 -5.86 11.89 5.18
CA THR A 171 -6.60 11.68 6.44
C THR A 171 -8.01 11.11 6.23
N GLY A 172 -8.57 11.22 5.01
CA GLY A 172 -9.94 10.80 4.70
C GLY A 172 -11.03 11.67 5.34
N GLN A 173 -10.64 12.74 6.07
CA GLN A 173 -11.56 13.58 6.85
C GLN A 173 -11.84 14.94 6.22
N ALA A 174 -11.07 15.37 5.22
CA ALA A 174 -11.30 16.63 4.53
C ALA A 174 -12.24 16.44 3.34
N GLY A 175 -12.37 17.47 2.51
CA GLY A 175 -13.11 17.39 1.24
C GLY A 175 -14.61 17.66 1.39
N THR A 176 -15.32 17.56 0.28
CA THR A 176 -16.77 17.76 0.23
C THR A 176 -17.37 16.80 -0.77
N GLU A 177 -18.06 15.78 -0.27
CA GLU A 177 -18.88 14.90 -1.09
C GLU A 177 -20.08 15.66 -1.65
N VAL A 178 -20.53 15.26 -2.83
CA VAL A 178 -21.84 15.68 -3.35
C VAL A 178 -22.93 15.13 -2.41
N SER A 179 -23.96 15.92 -2.09
CA SER A 179 -25.02 15.49 -1.17
C SER A 179 -26.45 15.75 -1.65
N ASP A 180 -26.60 16.39 -2.82
CA ASP A 180 -27.89 16.88 -3.32
C ASP A 180 -28.17 16.39 -4.76
N GLY A 181 -29.37 16.70 -5.27
CA GLY A 181 -29.68 16.50 -6.69
C GLY A 181 -29.76 15.04 -7.12
N ALA A 182 -30.33 14.16 -6.28
CA ALA A 182 -30.43 12.72 -6.48
C ALA A 182 -29.10 11.94 -6.46
N TYR A 183 -28.00 12.59 -6.10
CA TYR A 183 -26.72 11.91 -5.89
C TYR A 183 -26.82 10.88 -4.75
N ALA A 184 -26.25 9.71 -5.00
CA ALA A 184 -25.94 8.70 -4.01
C ALA A 184 -24.62 8.03 -4.42
N ARG A 185 -23.89 7.45 -3.46
CA ARG A 185 -22.73 6.61 -3.76
C ARG A 185 -23.18 5.36 -4.52
N GLU A 186 -22.39 4.94 -5.49
CA GLU A 186 -22.66 3.73 -6.26
C GLU A 186 -21.83 2.56 -5.74
N VAL A 187 -22.42 1.37 -5.67
CA VAL A 187 -21.67 0.17 -5.26
C VAL A 187 -20.81 -0.34 -6.43
N CYS A 188 -19.53 -0.60 -6.18
CA CYS A 188 -18.62 -1.22 -7.14
C CYS A 188 -17.83 -2.34 -6.46
N ASN A 189 -18.16 -3.59 -6.78
CA ASN A 189 -17.53 -4.78 -6.18
C ASN A 189 -16.85 -5.68 -7.22
N VAL A 190 -16.70 -5.21 -8.45
CA VAL A 190 -16.11 -5.98 -9.54
C VAL A 190 -15.03 -5.12 -10.17
N TRP A 191 -13.79 -5.56 -9.95
CA TRP A 191 -12.57 -4.89 -10.35
C TRP A 191 -11.74 -5.86 -11.20
N ASP A 192 -10.88 -5.30 -12.05
CA ASP A 192 -9.90 -6.09 -12.77
C ASP A 192 -8.74 -6.48 -11.83
N VAL A 193 -8.00 -7.53 -12.19
CA VAL A 193 -6.81 -7.93 -11.42
C VAL A 193 -5.75 -6.84 -11.54
N ALA A 194 -5.12 -6.49 -10.42
CA ALA A 194 -4.10 -5.46 -10.36
C ALA A 194 -2.91 -5.81 -11.26
N ALA A 195 -2.49 -4.85 -12.07
CA ALA A 195 -1.31 -4.97 -12.93
C ALA A 195 -0.71 -3.60 -13.21
N ALA A 196 0.61 -3.55 -13.41
CA ALA A 196 1.33 -2.31 -13.75
C ALA A 196 1.03 -1.12 -12.81
N GLY A 197 0.90 -1.40 -11.50
CA GLY A 197 0.66 -0.42 -10.44
C GLY A 197 -0.80 0.01 -10.26
N ALA A 198 -1.75 -0.53 -11.03
CA ALA A 198 -3.14 -0.11 -10.99
C ALA A 198 -4.13 -1.27 -11.11
N SER A 199 -5.39 -0.97 -10.78
CA SER A 199 -6.58 -1.77 -11.07
C SER A 199 -7.66 -0.84 -11.60
N GLU A 200 -8.68 -1.37 -12.27
CA GLU A 200 -9.77 -0.58 -12.83
C GLU A 200 -11.14 -1.24 -12.63
N ASN A 201 -12.21 -0.47 -12.78
CA ASN A 201 -13.58 -0.97 -12.66
C ASN A 201 -13.95 -1.85 -13.87
N THR A 202 -14.28 -3.11 -13.66
CA THR A 202 -14.64 -4.04 -14.76
C THR A 202 -15.94 -3.65 -15.46
N ASN A 203 -16.90 -3.13 -14.69
CA ASN A 203 -18.22 -2.75 -15.19
C ASN A 203 -18.40 -1.24 -15.14
N ILE A 204 -19.28 -0.74 -16.02
CA ILE A 204 -19.72 0.65 -15.97
C ILE A 204 -20.31 0.99 -14.60
N ILE A 205 -19.94 2.14 -14.05
CA ILE A 205 -20.48 2.72 -12.83
C ILE A 205 -21.34 3.90 -13.25
N VAL A 206 -22.65 3.83 -13.00
CA VAL A 206 -23.61 4.85 -13.44
C VAL A 206 -24.24 5.48 -12.21
N PHE A 207 -24.10 6.79 -12.07
CA PHE A 207 -24.80 7.54 -11.04
C PHE A 207 -26.20 7.91 -11.53
N THR A 208 -27.14 8.07 -10.59
CA THR A 208 -28.48 8.60 -10.92
C THR A 208 -28.35 10.00 -11.51
N LYS A 209 -29.06 10.24 -12.63
CA LYS A 209 -29.10 11.54 -13.34
C LYS A 209 -29.29 12.71 -12.38
N ALA A 210 -28.48 13.75 -12.54
CA ALA A 210 -28.49 14.90 -11.67
C ALA A 210 -29.81 15.68 -11.77
N THR A 211 -30.51 15.83 -10.64
CA THR A 211 -31.76 16.63 -10.54
C THR A 211 -31.52 18.04 -9.99
N ALA A 212 -30.29 18.33 -9.56
CA ALA A 212 -29.80 19.64 -9.15
C ALA A 212 -28.32 19.77 -9.56
N LEU A 213 -27.75 20.97 -9.43
CA LEU A 213 -26.34 21.20 -9.67
C LEU A 213 -25.49 20.47 -8.61
N TRP A 214 -24.63 19.54 -9.04
CA TRP A 214 -23.65 18.88 -8.14
C TRP A 214 -22.34 19.68 -8.03
N GLY A 215 -22.05 20.54 -9.01
CA GLY A 215 -20.86 21.37 -9.04
C GLY A 215 -19.71 20.75 -9.82
N THR A 216 -18.50 21.23 -9.58
CA THR A 216 -17.29 20.73 -10.24
C THR A 216 -16.69 19.58 -9.43
N ILE A 217 -16.83 18.38 -9.97
CA ILE A 217 -16.24 17.17 -9.41
C ILE A 217 -14.75 17.17 -9.74
N THR A 218 -13.95 17.04 -8.67
CA THR A 218 -12.50 17.09 -8.72
C THR A 218 -11.84 15.80 -8.26
N HIS A 219 -12.56 14.96 -7.50
CA HIS A 219 -12.03 13.71 -6.94
C HIS A 219 -13.07 12.58 -6.99
N GLY A 220 -12.60 11.36 -7.20
CA GLY A 220 -13.35 10.12 -7.02
C GLY A 220 -12.78 9.34 -5.83
N LEU A 221 -13.63 8.76 -5.01
CA LEU A 221 -13.22 8.07 -3.78
C LEU A 221 -13.80 6.66 -3.72
N LEU A 222 -13.05 5.73 -3.13
CA LEU A 222 -13.54 4.44 -2.65
C LEU A 222 -13.83 4.51 -1.16
N LEU A 223 -15.02 4.07 -0.76
CA LEU A 223 -15.46 4.06 0.63
C LEU A 223 -16.01 2.72 1.07
N SER A 224 -15.91 2.43 2.36
CA SER A 224 -16.41 1.19 2.98
C SER A 224 -17.90 1.20 3.32
N HIS A 225 -18.58 2.34 3.20
CA HIS A 225 -19.97 2.50 3.64
C HIS A 225 -20.81 3.28 2.62
N LEU A 226 -22.10 2.93 2.51
CA LEU A 226 -23.04 3.60 1.61
C LEU A 226 -23.40 5.03 2.06
N THR A 227 -23.39 5.27 3.37
CA THR A 227 -23.68 6.58 3.98
C THR A 227 -22.49 7.06 4.79
N ASP A 228 -22.44 8.36 5.09
CA ASP A 228 -21.39 8.94 5.93
C ASP A 228 -21.31 8.23 7.28
N ALA A 229 -20.14 7.66 7.56
CA ALA A 229 -19.76 7.30 8.92
C ALA A 229 -19.28 8.57 9.63
N PRO A 230 -19.65 8.81 10.90
CA PRO A 230 -19.44 10.10 11.58
C PRO A 230 -17.97 10.50 11.89
N SER A 231 -16.96 9.96 11.20
CA SER A 231 -15.54 10.18 11.54
C SER A 231 -14.54 10.14 10.37
N GLY A 232 -14.96 10.12 9.10
CA GLY A 232 -14.04 10.08 7.94
C GLY A 232 -13.14 8.83 7.86
N THR A 233 -13.45 7.81 8.67
CA THR A 233 -12.73 6.53 8.74
C THR A 233 -13.17 5.55 7.66
N ASN A 234 -14.09 5.96 6.79
CA ASN A 234 -14.67 5.13 5.73
C ASN A 234 -14.02 5.38 4.37
N VAL A 235 -13.17 6.41 4.21
CA VAL A 235 -12.43 6.61 2.96
C VAL A 235 -11.26 5.65 2.92
N LEU A 236 -11.20 4.87 1.84
CA LEU A 236 -10.18 3.85 1.60
C LEU A 236 -9.08 4.41 0.69
N ILE A 237 -9.48 4.86 -0.49
CA ILE A 237 -8.61 5.36 -1.56
C ILE A 237 -9.28 6.57 -2.19
N TRP A 238 -8.51 7.54 -2.64
CA TRP A 238 -8.98 8.69 -3.40
C TRP A 238 -8.08 8.97 -4.59
N ALA A 239 -8.65 9.52 -5.66
CA ALA A 239 -7.92 9.92 -6.84
C ALA A 239 -8.42 11.28 -7.36
N THR A 240 -7.52 12.04 -7.99
CA THR A 240 -7.89 13.27 -8.69
C THR A 240 -8.54 12.94 -10.03
N ILE A 241 -9.63 13.63 -10.38
CA ILE A 241 -10.26 13.50 -11.69
C ILE A 241 -9.69 14.58 -12.60
N THR A 242 -8.94 14.17 -13.63
CA THR A 242 -8.34 15.08 -14.60
C THR A 242 -8.83 14.77 -16.02
N PRO A 243 -9.47 15.72 -16.74
CA PRO A 243 -9.87 17.06 -16.28
C PRO A 243 -11.07 17.00 -15.33
N ASN A 244 -11.15 17.98 -14.42
CA ASN A 244 -12.32 18.13 -13.54
C ASN A 244 -13.61 18.29 -14.38
N ARG A 245 -14.75 17.82 -13.84
CA ARG A 245 -16.03 17.79 -14.56
C ARG A 245 -17.11 18.53 -13.78
N THR A 246 -17.73 19.53 -14.41
CA THR A 246 -18.94 20.15 -13.85
C THR A 246 -20.15 19.33 -14.23
N ILE A 247 -20.93 18.91 -13.24
CA ILE A 247 -22.19 18.18 -13.42
C ILE A 247 -23.34 19.12 -13.07
N GLY A 248 -24.05 19.55 -14.11
CA GLY A 248 -25.23 20.39 -14.08
C GLY A 248 -26.52 19.61 -13.87
N ILE A 249 -27.65 20.30 -14.01
CA ILE A 249 -28.98 19.68 -13.98
C ILE A 249 -29.18 18.89 -15.29
N ASP A 250 -29.78 17.71 -15.18
CA ASP A 250 -30.07 16.75 -16.26
C ASP A 250 -28.84 16.06 -16.88
N ASP A 251 -27.64 16.40 -16.43
CA ASP A 251 -26.39 15.72 -16.82
C ASP A 251 -26.35 14.29 -16.27
N ASP A 252 -25.77 13.39 -17.07
CA ASP A 252 -25.42 12.03 -16.66
C ASP A 252 -23.97 12.00 -16.17
N ALA A 253 -23.71 11.23 -15.12
CA ALA A 253 -22.37 11.01 -14.58
C ALA A 253 -22.10 9.50 -14.52
N GLU A 254 -21.02 9.08 -15.14
CA GLU A 254 -20.62 7.67 -15.20
C GLU A 254 -19.10 7.52 -15.31
N TYR A 255 -18.61 6.36 -14.89
CA TYR A 255 -17.34 5.81 -15.32
C TYR A 255 -17.63 4.63 -16.24
N ALA A 256 -17.17 4.69 -17.49
CA ALA A 256 -17.17 3.52 -18.37
C ALA A 256 -16.38 2.37 -17.74
N ALA A 257 -16.57 1.14 -18.22
CA ALA A 257 -15.68 0.04 -17.86
C ALA A 257 -14.22 0.41 -18.21
N GLY A 258 -13.30 0.18 -17.27
CA GLY A 258 -11.89 0.53 -17.39
C GLY A 258 -11.61 2.03 -17.45
N ALA A 259 -12.43 2.86 -16.78
CA ALA A 259 -12.25 4.32 -16.77
C ALA A 259 -11.96 4.89 -15.39
N PHE A 260 -12.07 4.08 -14.34
CA PHE A 260 -11.75 4.46 -12.98
C PHE A 260 -10.54 3.66 -12.49
N ASP A 261 -9.36 4.24 -12.75
CA ASP A 261 -8.08 3.71 -12.31
C ASP A 261 -7.91 3.91 -10.80
N ILE A 262 -7.47 2.85 -10.12
CA ILE A 262 -7.19 2.81 -8.69
C ILE A 262 -5.72 2.40 -8.51
N THR A 263 -4.98 3.22 -7.77
CA THR A 263 -3.59 2.99 -7.37
C THR A 263 -3.48 3.01 -5.85
N LEU A 264 -2.35 2.53 -5.31
CA LEU A 264 -2.03 2.68 -3.89
C LEU A 264 -1.06 3.87 -3.64
N ASP A 265 -0.42 4.36 -4.70
CA ASP A 265 0.49 5.52 -4.74
C ASP A 265 -0.11 6.74 -5.45
#